data_AF-A0A5P8WAB6-F1
#
_entry.id   AF-A0A5P8WAB6-F1
#
_cell.length_a   1.000
_cell.length_b   1.000
_cell.length_c   1.000
_cell.angle_alpha   90.00
_cell.angle_beta   90.00
_cell.angle_gamma   90.00
#
_symmetry.space_group_name_H-M   'P 1'
#
loop_
_entity.id
_entity.type
_entity.pdbx_description
1 polymer ?
#
loop_
_entity_poly.entity_id
_entity_poly.type
_entity_poly.pdbx_seq_one_letter_code
_entity_poly.pdbx_strand_id
1 'polypeptide(L)'
;MTQLAEAIIKIQNYLNNQQGRGKKSYYNNSSFIGQTPRMQPLTEEGLAKRLGVSEESVRKERIKLPPPLFVAWCKGKDRSGIGWEFNENTGLYQPAS
;
A
#
# COMPACT_ATOMS: atom_id res chain seq x y z
N MET A 1 -39.15 40.86 -2.05
CA MET A 1 -38.23 40.23 -3.02
C MET A 1 -36.82 39.98 -2.45
N THR A 2 -36.54 40.32 -1.19
CA THR A 2 -35.18 40.32 -0.59
C THR A 2 -34.82 39.03 0.17
N GLN A 3 -35.80 38.27 0.64
CA GLN A 3 -35.56 37.07 1.46
C GLN A 3 -34.82 35.96 0.71
N LEU A 4 -35.06 35.81 -0.60
CA LEU A 4 -34.37 34.82 -1.43
C LEU A 4 -32.88 35.17 -1.60
N ALA A 5 -32.57 36.45 -1.81
CA ALA A 5 -31.19 36.91 -1.97
C ALA A 5 -30.37 36.75 -0.68
N GLU A 6 -30.98 37.06 0.46
CA GLU A 6 -30.36 36.89 1.78
C GLU A 6 -30.07 35.41 2.09
N ALA A 7 -30.97 34.51 1.71
CA ALA A 7 -30.78 33.08 1.87
C ALA A 7 -29.62 32.55 1.01
N ILE A 8 -29.51 33.01 -0.25
CA ILE A 8 -28.42 32.63 -1.16
C ILE A 8 -27.06 33.08 -0.62
N ILE A 9 -26.95 34.30 -0.11
CA ILE A 9 -25.72 34.84 0.49
C ILE A 9 -25.30 34.03 1.71
N LYS A 10 -26.25 33.64 2.58
CA LYS A 10 -25.95 32.80 3.75
C LYS A 10 -25.44 31.41 3.37
N ILE A 11 -26.01 30.81 2.32
CA ILE A 11 -25.57 29.50 1.82
C ILE A 11 -24.15 29.59 1.24
N GLN A 12 -23.84 30.61 0.44
CA GLN A 12 -22.50 30.81 -0.09
C GLN A 12 -21.45 31.00 1.02
N ASN A 13 -21.77 31.78 2.06
CA ASN A 13 -20.88 31.98 3.20
C ASN A 13 -20.66 30.70 4.02
N TYR A 14 -21.68 29.85 4.15
CA TYR A 14 -21.55 28.55 4.80
C TYR A 14 -20.64 27.61 4.01
N LEU A 15 -20.83 27.52 2.69
CA LEU A 15 -20.01 26.69 1.81
C LEU A 15 -18.55 27.15 1.76
N ASN A 16 -18.29 28.46 1.72
CA ASN A 16 -16.93 29.01 1.74
C ASN A 16 -16.21 28.75 3.07
N ASN A 17 -16.93 28.77 4.20
CA ASN A 17 -16.36 28.43 5.51
C ASN A 17 -16.19 26.94 5.76
N GLN A 18 -16.64 26.07 4.84
CA GLN A 18 -16.56 24.62 5.00
C GLN A 18 -15.17 24.03 4.63
N GLN A 19 -14.25 24.84 4.10
CA GLN A 19 -12.91 24.38 3.68
C GLN A 19 -11.91 24.14 4.83
N GLY A 20 -12.29 24.40 6.08
CA GLY A 20 -11.35 24.40 7.22
C GLY A 20 -11.49 23.28 8.25
N ARG A 21 -12.40 22.31 8.11
CA ARG A 21 -12.65 21.30 9.15
C ARG A 21 -12.51 19.88 8.62
N GLY A 22 -11.33 19.28 8.85
CA GLY A 22 -11.20 17.83 8.88
C GLY A 22 -10.07 17.20 8.08
N LYS A 23 -9.04 17.93 7.63
CA LYS A 23 -7.76 17.27 7.28
C LYS A 23 -6.98 17.06 8.57
N LYS A 24 -7.36 16.05 9.36
CA LYS A 24 -6.46 15.46 10.36
C LYS A 24 -5.34 14.82 9.56
N SER A 25 -4.35 15.63 9.20
CA SER A 25 -3.06 15.19 8.69
C SER A 25 -2.40 14.45 9.83
N TYR A 26 -2.68 13.15 9.92
CA TYR A 26 -1.76 12.23 10.59
C TYR A 26 -0.51 12.26 9.72
N TYR A 27 0.44 13.13 10.09
CA TYR A 27 1.82 13.14 9.63
C TYR A 27 2.03 12.59 8.22
N ASN A 28 2.01 13.47 7.22
CA ASN A 28 2.88 13.31 6.07
C ASN A 28 4.33 13.32 6.61
N ASN A 29 4.83 12.16 7.02
CA ASN A 29 6.24 11.93 7.23
C ASN A 29 6.82 11.41 5.91
N SER A 30 6.76 12.25 4.88
CA SER A 30 7.37 12.00 3.57
C SER A 30 8.88 12.29 3.60
N SER A 31 9.54 12.05 4.72
CA SER A 31 10.98 12.25 4.90
C SER A 31 11.67 11.14 5.69
N PHE A 32 10.98 10.03 6.00
CA PHE A 32 11.67 8.74 6.15
C PHE A 32 11.92 8.14 4.76
N ILE A 33 12.76 8.80 3.97
CA ILE A 33 13.78 8.06 3.21
C ILE A 33 14.85 7.65 4.23
N GLY A 34 14.44 6.98 5.30
CA GLY A 34 15.33 6.01 5.90
C GLY A 34 15.60 5.06 4.75
N GLN A 35 16.87 4.88 4.42
CA GLN A 35 17.24 3.71 3.63
C GLN A 35 16.74 2.52 4.45
N THR A 36 15.49 2.09 4.22
CA THR A 36 15.07 0.75 4.58
C THR A 36 16.15 -0.09 3.95
N PRO A 37 16.98 -0.81 4.74
CA PRO A 37 18.11 -1.55 4.19
C PRO A 37 17.56 -2.30 3.00
N ARG A 38 18.04 -1.94 1.79
CA ARG A 38 17.42 -2.40 0.54
C ARG A 38 17.35 -3.92 0.66
N MET A 39 16.16 -4.45 0.91
CA MET A 39 16.05 -5.87 1.19
C MET A 39 16.51 -6.58 -0.07
N GLN A 40 17.48 -7.48 0.11
CA GLN A 40 18.04 -8.19 -1.01
C GLN A 40 16.93 -9.01 -1.67
N PRO A 41 16.86 -9.02 -3.01
CA PRO A 41 15.95 -9.91 -3.70
C PRO A 41 16.19 -11.36 -3.25
N LEU A 42 15.12 -12.10 -3.03
CA LEU A 42 15.17 -13.47 -2.54
C LEU A 42 14.97 -14.47 -3.68
N THR A 43 15.64 -15.60 -3.58
CA THR A 43 15.30 -16.79 -4.35
C THR A 43 13.96 -17.36 -3.86
N GLU A 44 13.37 -18.28 -4.62
CA GLU A 44 12.14 -18.96 -4.20
C GLU A 44 12.30 -19.71 -2.88
N GLU A 45 13.43 -20.39 -2.68
CA GLU A 45 13.82 -21.03 -1.41
C GLU A 45 13.94 -20.01 -0.28
N GLY A 46 14.62 -18.89 -0.52
CA GLY A 46 14.80 -17.83 0.47
C GLY A 46 13.46 -17.20 0.90
N LEU A 47 12.58 -16.97 -0.08
CA LEU A 47 11.23 -16.48 0.19
C LEU A 47 10.39 -17.52 0.95
N ALA A 48 10.42 -18.79 0.54
CA ALA A 48 9.68 -19.86 1.20
C ALA A 48 10.09 -19.99 2.67
N LYS A 49 11.40 -19.99 2.96
CA LYS A 49 11.95 -20.00 4.32
C LYS A 49 11.48 -18.79 5.12
N ARG A 50 11.45 -17.60 4.51
CA ARG A 50 11.01 -16.37 5.16
C ARG A 50 9.51 -16.37 5.49
N LEU A 51 8.68 -16.85 4.57
CA LEU A 51 7.23 -16.95 4.73
C LEU A 51 6.81 -18.16 5.59
N GLY A 52 7.74 -19.08 5.91
CA GLY A 52 7.47 -20.31 6.66
C GLY A 52 6.60 -21.29 5.88
N VAL A 53 6.78 -21.36 4.56
CA VAL A 53 6.05 -22.25 3.64
C VAL A 53 7.03 -23.06 2.80
N SER A 54 6.53 -24.04 2.02
CA SER A 54 7.35 -24.77 1.05
C SER A 54 7.55 -23.97 -0.24
N GLU A 55 8.66 -24.20 -0.94
CA GLU A 55 8.92 -23.63 -2.28
C GLU A 55 7.79 -23.91 -3.26
N GLU A 56 7.26 -25.14 -3.24
CA GLU A 56 6.12 -25.55 -4.07
C GLU A 56 4.88 -24.70 -3.80
N SER A 57 4.64 -24.31 -2.53
CA SER A 57 3.50 -23.44 -2.19
C SER A 57 3.68 -22.03 -2.76
N VAL A 58 4.89 -21.47 -2.68
CA VAL A 58 5.21 -20.17 -3.28
C VAL A 58 4.98 -20.23 -4.79
N ARG A 59 5.48 -21.27 -5.46
CA ARG A 59 5.34 -21.45 -6.91
C ARG A 59 3.89 -21.63 -7.33
N LYS A 60 3.13 -22.47 -6.62
CA LYS A 60 1.70 -22.69 -6.88
C LYS A 60 0.92 -21.39 -6.74
N GLU A 61 1.14 -20.64 -5.67
CA GLU A 61 0.38 -19.42 -5.42
C GLU A 61 0.78 -18.31 -6.39
N ARG A 62 2.05 -18.23 -6.80
CA ARG A 62 2.51 -17.32 -7.87
C ARG A 62 1.80 -17.57 -9.19
N ILE A 63 1.61 -18.84 -9.57
CA ILE A 63 0.93 -19.22 -10.82
C ILE A 63 -0.59 -19.01 -10.72
N LYS A 64 -1.15 -19.30 -9.55
CA LYS A 64 -2.60 -19.27 -9.30
C LYS A 64 -3.14 -17.85 -9.15
N LEU A 65 -2.40 -16.95 -8.50
CA LEU A 65 -2.86 -15.61 -8.18
C LEU A 65 -2.35 -14.56 -9.20
N PRO A 66 -3.17 -13.54 -9.50
CA PRO A 66 -2.68 -12.30 -10.10
C PRO A 66 -1.57 -11.67 -9.26
N PRO A 67 -0.61 -10.95 -9.86
CA PRO A 67 0.54 -10.39 -9.14
C PRO A 67 0.19 -9.58 -7.88
N PRO A 68 -0.81 -8.67 -7.89
CA PRO A 68 -1.17 -7.92 -6.68
C PRO A 68 -1.71 -8.79 -5.54
N LEU A 69 -2.43 -9.87 -5.87
CA LEU A 69 -2.95 -10.81 -4.88
C LEU A 69 -1.85 -11.72 -4.33
N PHE A 70 -0.89 -12.10 -5.16
CA PHE A 70 0.32 -12.80 -4.70
C PHE A 70 1.12 -11.95 -3.70
N VAL A 71 1.32 -10.66 -4.01
CA VAL A 71 1.99 -9.71 -3.10
C VAL A 71 1.26 -9.62 -1.76
N ALA A 72 -0.08 -9.51 -1.78
CA ALA A 72 -0.90 -9.48 -0.57
C ALA A 72 -0.83 -10.80 0.22
N TRP A 73 -0.80 -11.95 -0.47
CA TRP A 73 -0.61 -13.25 0.16
C TRP A 73 0.74 -13.36 0.86
N CYS A 74 1.83 -12.93 0.20
CA CYS A 74 3.15 -12.84 0.82
C CYS A 74 3.12 -11.92 2.05
N LYS A 75 2.48 -10.76 1.95
CA LYS A 75 2.33 -9.79 3.04
C LYS A 75 1.63 -10.38 4.28
N GLY A 76 0.63 -11.22 4.07
CA GLY A 76 -0.10 -11.91 5.15
C GLY A 76 0.70 -13.03 5.83
N LYS A 77 1.74 -13.55 5.19
CA LYS A 77 2.62 -14.61 5.72
C LYS A 77 3.92 -14.06 6.32
N ASP A 78 4.43 -12.97 5.77
CA ASP A 78 5.66 -12.34 6.22
C ASP A 78 5.47 -11.69 7.60
N ARG A 79 6.28 -12.07 8.60
CA ARG A 79 6.20 -11.50 9.95
C ARG A 79 6.47 -9.99 9.99
N SER A 80 7.19 -9.45 9.00
CA SER A 80 7.46 -8.01 8.89
C SER A 80 6.36 -7.29 8.10
N GLY A 81 5.34 -7.99 7.59
CA GLY A 81 4.26 -7.43 6.79
C GLY A 81 4.74 -6.91 5.43
N ILE A 82 5.72 -7.57 4.82
CA ILE A 82 6.30 -7.19 3.53
C ILE A 82 5.67 -8.00 2.41
N GLY A 83 5.17 -7.29 1.39
CA GLY A 83 4.75 -7.91 0.15
C GLY A 83 5.96 -8.29 -0.68
N TRP A 84 5.90 -9.43 -1.36
CA TRP A 84 6.98 -9.88 -2.25
C TRP A 84 6.42 -10.07 -3.65
N GLU A 85 7.07 -9.45 -4.63
CA GLU A 85 6.71 -9.54 -6.04
C GLU A 85 7.76 -10.31 -6.80
N PHE A 86 7.34 -11.15 -7.74
CA PHE A 86 8.25 -11.87 -8.61
C PHE A 86 8.69 -11.00 -9.78
N ASN A 87 10.00 -10.82 -9.96
CA ASN A 87 10.56 -10.11 -11.10
C ASN A 87 10.98 -11.12 -12.17
N GLU A 88 10.24 -11.17 -13.28
CA GLU A 88 10.47 -12.13 -14.37
C GLU A 88 11.82 -11.96 -15.06
N ASN A 89 12.42 -10.75 -15.02
CA ASN A 89 13.70 -10.50 -15.66
C ASN A 89 14.88 -11.07 -14.85
N THR A 90 14.76 -11.08 -13.53
CA THR A 90 15.81 -11.57 -12.63
C THR A 90 15.54 -12.98 -12.11
N GLY A 91 14.29 -13.44 -12.17
CA GLY A 91 13.84 -14.68 -11.53
C GLY A 91 13.85 -14.61 -10.01
N LEU A 92 13.92 -13.41 -9.43
CA LEU A 92 14.01 -13.19 -7.97
C LEU A 92 12.77 -12.46 -7.46
N TYR A 93 12.50 -12.64 -6.17
CA TYR A 93 11.44 -11.94 -5.46
C TYR A 93 11.96 -10.65 -4.85
N GLN A 94 11.34 -9.53 -5.18
CA GLN A 94 11.69 -8.21 -4.67
C GLN A 94 10.63 -7.72 -3.67
N PRO A 95 11.02 -6.93 -2.66
CA PRO A 95 10.07 -6.32 -1.75
C PRO A 95 9.15 -5.33 -2.52
N ALA A 96 7.85 -5.51 -2.38
CA ALA A 96 6.81 -4.64 -2.90
C ALA A 96 6.15 -3.87 -1.74
N SER A 97 5.97 -2.56 -1.92
CA SER A 97 5.46 -1.64 -0.89
C SER A 97 3.93 -1.66 -0.78
#